data_AF-A0A813TIL6-F1
#
_entry.id   AF-A0A813TIL6-F1
#
_cell.length_a   1.000
_cell.length_b   1.000
_cell.length_c   1.000
_cell.angle_alpha   90.00
_cell.angle_beta   90.00
_cell.angle_gamma   90.00
#
_symmetry.space_group_name_H-M   'P 1'
#
loop_
_entity.id
_entity.type
_entity.pdbx_description
1 polymer ?
#
loop_
_entity_poly.entity_id
_entity_poly.type
_entity_poly.pdbx_seq_one_letter_code
_entity_poly.pdbx_strand_id
1 'polypeptide(L)'
;MSEGNLKVISSDGQEFQIDHDIAKQSKLFRSYFDGEYFHTIDYYIIIQQTVLVKIQDSFDESIKLAFTDASILKSVIDFCEHHKNDPEAEISDDDDDDDDNDNIKIPKKDVQQVKQRKPVSEWDRAFIQRFSIRDGSLFDIIAAANYLDIPILLNTICKSVIYLIKGKTSAEIKEIFKIAEVLNETTTSST
;
A
#
# COMPACT_ATOMS: atom_id res chain seq x y z
N MET A 1 -3.55 21.69 -21.05
CA MET A 1 -2.21 21.99 -20.53
C MET A 1 -1.71 20.70 -19.94
N SER A 2 -0.61 20.13 -20.43
CA SER A 2 -0.01 18.93 -19.83
C SER A 2 0.46 19.32 -18.43
N GLU A 3 -0.28 18.87 -17.41
CA GLU A 3 0.12 19.00 -16.01
C GLU A 3 1.54 18.41 -15.88
N GLY A 4 2.48 19.16 -15.30
CA GLY A 4 3.92 18.85 -15.38
C GLY A 4 4.31 17.57 -14.63
N ASN A 5 5.42 16.96 -15.04
CA ASN A 5 5.99 15.81 -14.34
C ASN A 5 6.47 16.18 -12.92
N LEU A 6 6.20 15.31 -11.95
CA LEU A 6 6.74 15.38 -10.60
C LEU A 6 8.19 14.90 -10.56
N LYS A 7 9.10 15.73 -10.07
CA LYS A 7 10.47 15.31 -9.79
C LYS A 7 10.52 14.69 -8.39
N VAL A 8 10.99 13.45 -8.27
CA VAL A 8 11.15 12.74 -6.99
C VAL A 8 12.58 12.22 -6.88
N ILE A 9 13.15 12.25 -5.68
CA ILE A 9 14.47 11.72 -5.36
C ILE A 9 14.28 10.65 -4.30
N SER A 10 14.73 9.43 -4.57
CA SER A 10 14.69 8.31 -3.62
C SER A 10 15.66 8.52 -2.45
N SER A 11 15.57 7.68 -1.41
CA SER A 11 16.40 7.80 -0.20
C SER A 11 17.89 7.59 -0.46
N ASP A 12 18.24 6.83 -1.50
CA ASP A 12 19.60 6.61 -2.02
C ASP A 12 20.03 7.65 -3.07
N GLY A 13 19.22 8.69 -3.29
CA GLY A 13 19.59 9.87 -4.07
C GLY A 13 19.33 9.79 -5.58
N GLN A 14 18.66 8.75 -6.07
CA GLN A 14 18.32 8.64 -7.49
C GLN A 14 17.10 9.50 -7.84
N GLU A 15 17.18 10.21 -8.96
CA GLU A 15 16.10 11.09 -9.43
C GLU A 15 15.14 10.37 -10.39
N PHE A 16 13.85 10.71 -10.26
CA PHE A 16 12.74 10.19 -11.04
C PHE A 16 11.87 11.36 -11.53
N GLN A 17 11.37 11.23 -12.75
CA GLN A 17 10.30 12.09 -13.27
C GLN A 17 9.06 11.24 -13.43
N ILE A 18 8.03 11.55 -12.65
CA ILE A 18 6.78 10.79 -12.61
C ILE A 18 5.71 11.63 -13.29
N ASP A 19 5.01 11.05 -14.25
CA ASP A 19 3.88 11.71 -14.91
C ASP A 19 2.77 12.02 -13.90
N HIS A 20 2.05 13.11 -14.15
CA HIS A 20 1.02 13.61 -13.23
C HIS A 20 -0.09 12.60 -12.95
N ASP A 21 -0.55 11.86 -13.96
CA ASP A 21 -1.65 10.90 -13.81
C ASP A 21 -1.19 9.66 -13.02
N ILE A 22 0.10 9.30 -13.13
CA ILE A 22 0.71 8.25 -12.31
C ILE A 22 0.83 8.74 -10.85
N ALA A 23 1.35 9.95 -10.67
CA ALA A 23 1.63 10.50 -9.35
C ALA A 23 0.35 10.68 -8.51
N LYS A 24 -0.78 11.03 -9.13
CA LYS A 24 -2.09 11.19 -8.47
C LYS A 24 -2.64 9.94 -7.79
N GLN A 25 -2.15 8.74 -8.13
CA GLN A 25 -2.52 7.51 -7.41
C GLN A 25 -1.94 7.45 -5.99
N SER A 26 -0.89 8.22 -5.71
CA SER A 26 -0.40 8.46 -4.36
C SER A 26 -1.15 9.64 -3.76
N LYS A 27 -1.84 9.44 -2.65
CA LYS A 27 -2.49 10.54 -1.93
C LYS A 27 -1.46 11.55 -1.42
N LEU A 28 -0.26 11.09 -1.03
CA LEU A 28 0.86 11.94 -0.66
C LEU A 28 1.23 12.92 -1.78
N PHE A 29 1.44 12.41 -3.00
CA PHE A 29 1.76 13.26 -4.14
C PHE A 29 0.58 14.08 -4.62
N ARG A 30 -0.65 13.58 -4.51
CA ARG A 30 -1.87 14.34 -4.81
C ARG A 30 -1.97 15.59 -3.94
N SER A 31 -1.75 15.47 -2.62
CA SER A 31 -1.71 16.63 -1.72
C SER A 31 -0.65 17.66 -2.11
N TYR A 32 0.47 17.24 -2.72
CA TYR A 32 1.47 18.17 -3.24
C TYR A 32 0.93 19.03 -4.39
N PHE A 33 0.12 18.46 -5.29
CA PHE A 33 -0.49 19.21 -6.41
C PHE A 33 -1.69 20.04 -5.98
N ASP A 34 -2.57 19.47 -5.15
CA ASP A 34 -3.83 20.10 -4.76
C ASP A 34 -3.61 21.22 -3.71
N GLY A 35 -2.43 21.27 -3.07
CA GLY A 35 -2.10 22.24 -2.02
C GLY A 35 -2.92 22.07 -0.74
N GLU A 36 -3.75 21.03 -0.68
CA GLU A 36 -4.61 20.70 0.45
C GLU A 36 -3.93 19.65 1.35
N TYR A 37 -3.54 20.11 2.54
CA TYR A 37 -2.98 19.29 3.62
C TYR A 37 -4.10 18.51 4.31
N PHE A 38 -4.25 17.22 4.00
CA PHE A 38 -5.18 16.34 4.72
C PHE A 38 -4.82 16.28 6.21
N HIS A 39 -5.81 16.45 7.08
CA HIS A 39 -5.64 16.45 8.54
C HIS A 39 -5.85 15.05 9.12
N THR A 40 -4.80 14.22 9.09
CA THR A 40 -4.65 13.09 10.03
C THR A 40 -3.30 13.21 10.72
N ILE A 41 -3.25 12.88 12.01
CA ILE A 41 -2.09 13.19 12.88
C ILE A 41 -0.82 12.47 12.39
N ASP A 42 -0.94 11.26 11.84
CA ASP A 42 0.19 10.51 11.24
C ASP A 42 0.64 11.10 9.89
N TYR A 43 -0.32 11.56 9.07
CA TYR A 43 -0.06 12.24 7.80
C TYR A 43 0.64 13.58 8.02
N TYR A 44 0.28 14.29 9.09
CA TYR A 44 0.93 15.55 9.48
C TYR A 44 2.41 15.34 9.82
N ILE A 45 2.83 14.26 10.51
CA ILE A 45 4.25 14.07 10.83
C ILE A 45 5.09 13.76 9.58
N ILE A 46 4.58 12.90 8.69
CA ILE A 46 5.27 12.52 7.45
C ILE A 46 5.37 13.71 6.49
N ILE A 47 4.27 14.44 6.32
CA ILE A 47 4.26 15.67 5.53
C ILE A 47 5.15 16.71 6.20
N GLN A 48 5.06 16.95 7.50
CA GLN A 48 5.89 17.97 8.15
C GLN A 48 7.38 17.63 8.03
N GLN A 49 7.81 16.37 8.12
CA GLN A 49 9.23 16.02 7.90
C GLN A 49 9.67 16.10 6.42
N THR A 50 8.79 15.72 5.48
CA THR A 50 9.11 15.69 4.03
C THR A 50 8.91 17.07 3.36
N VAL A 51 7.99 17.87 3.90
CA VAL A 51 7.50 19.14 3.35
C VAL A 51 8.01 20.37 4.14
N LEU A 52 8.22 20.33 5.47
CA LEU A 52 8.81 21.51 6.18
C LEU A 52 10.24 21.81 5.74
N VAL A 53 10.97 20.84 5.21
CA VAL A 53 12.34 21.07 4.75
C VAL A 53 12.38 21.88 3.44
N LYS A 54 11.24 22.06 2.74
CA LYS A 54 11.22 22.55 1.35
C LYS A 54 10.33 23.76 1.04
N ILE A 55 9.29 24.08 1.81
CA ILE A 55 8.40 25.21 1.46
C ILE A 55 9.10 26.60 1.44
N GLN A 56 10.37 26.73 1.86
CA GLN A 56 10.98 28.05 2.01
C GLN A 56 11.51 28.71 0.72
N ASP A 57 11.85 28.02 -0.39
CA ASP A 57 12.33 28.74 -1.60
C ASP A 57 12.28 27.92 -2.93
N SER A 58 11.50 28.42 -3.90
CA SER A 58 11.50 28.15 -5.37
C SER A 58 10.73 26.93 -5.93
N PHE A 59 9.94 27.19 -6.98
CA PHE A 59 9.03 26.26 -7.69
C PHE A 59 9.72 25.19 -8.58
N ASP A 60 11.00 24.86 -8.35
CA ASP A 60 11.75 23.83 -9.10
C ASP A 60 12.22 22.67 -8.20
N GLU A 61 11.51 22.45 -7.09
CA GLU A 61 11.91 21.49 -6.06
C GLU A 61 11.39 20.08 -6.32
N SER A 62 12.32 19.16 -6.53
CA SER A 62 12.05 17.73 -6.43
C SER A 62 11.58 17.33 -5.02
N ILE A 63 10.72 16.33 -4.87
CA ILE A 63 10.36 15.73 -3.57
C ILE A 63 11.44 14.73 -3.18
N LYS A 64 11.94 14.73 -1.93
CA LYS A 64 12.93 13.75 -1.46
C LYS A 64 12.24 12.74 -0.54
N LEU A 65 12.27 11.46 -0.88
CA LEU A 65 11.73 10.38 -0.04
C LEU A 65 12.80 9.90 0.92
N ALA A 66 12.52 9.92 2.22
CA ALA A 66 13.49 9.50 3.24
C ALA A 66 13.57 7.97 3.41
N PHE A 67 12.51 7.24 3.06
CA PHE A 67 12.33 5.84 3.44
C PHE A 67 12.11 4.88 2.26
N THR A 68 12.26 5.35 1.02
CA THR A 68 12.03 4.53 -0.17
C THR A 68 13.21 4.67 -1.12
N ASP A 69 13.95 3.57 -1.31
CA ASP A 69 15.07 3.52 -2.25
C ASP A 69 14.61 3.48 -3.72
N ALA A 70 15.55 3.64 -4.64
CA ALA A 70 15.28 3.70 -6.06
C ALA A 70 14.65 2.42 -6.64
N SER A 71 15.06 1.25 -6.15
CA SER A 71 14.59 -0.05 -6.66
C SER A 71 13.13 -0.28 -6.31
N ILE A 72 12.77 0.02 -5.07
CA ILE A 72 11.39 -0.07 -4.58
C ILE A 72 10.53 1.01 -5.23
N LEU A 73 11.00 2.26 -5.27
CA LEU A 73 10.27 3.36 -5.90
C LEU A 73 9.96 3.08 -7.37
N LYS A 74 10.94 2.55 -8.13
CA LYS A 74 10.72 2.16 -9.52
C LYS A 74 9.62 1.11 -9.66
N SER A 75 9.59 0.12 -8.78
CA SER A 75 8.57 -0.92 -8.79
C SER A 75 7.17 -0.37 -8.48
N VAL A 76 7.08 0.58 -7.56
CA VAL A 76 5.82 1.28 -7.24
C VAL A 76 5.35 2.12 -8.44
N ILE A 77 6.26 2.85 -9.10
CA ILE A 77 5.93 3.62 -10.31
C ILE A 77 5.44 2.70 -11.43
N ASP A 78 6.13 1.57 -11.67
CA ASP A 78 5.72 0.57 -12.65
C ASP A 78 4.31 0.01 -12.36
N PHE A 79 3.97 -0.16 -11.08
CA PHE A 79 2.62 -0.56 -10.65
C PHE A 79 1.58 0.52 -10.95
N CYS A 80 1.84 1.76 -10.56
CA CYS A 80 0.94 2.87 -10.82
C CYS A 80 0.76 3.10 -12.33
N GLU A 81 1.81 2.98 -13.14
CA GLU A 81 1.70 3.10 -14.60
C GLU A 81 0.74 2.05 -15.19
N HIS A 82 0.78 0.81 -14.68
CA HIS A 82 -0.15 -0.23 -15.10
C HIS A 82 -1.61 0.08 -14.74
N HIS A 83 -1.83 0.67 -13.56
CA HIS A 83 -3.16 0.89 -12.97
C HIS A 83 -3.72 2.30 -13.17
N LYS A 84 -3.05 3.17 -13.93
CA LYS A 84 -3.48 4.58 -14.09
C LYS A 84 -4.86 4.78 -14.71
N ASN A 85 -5.39 3.76 -15.40
CA ASN A 85 -6.71 3.79 -16.02
C ASN A 85 -7.75 2.97 -15.23
N ASP A 86 -7.35 2.35 -14.12
CA ASP A 86 -8.26 1.57 -13.30
C ASP A 86 -9.17 2.51 -12.49
N PRO A 87 -10.44 2.15 -12.29
CA PRO A 87 -11.32 2.93 -11.44
C PRO A 87 -10.75 3.00 -10.03
N GLU A 88 -10.73 4.21 -9.46
CA GLU A 88 -10.17 4.45 -8.12
C GLU A 88 -10.83 3.50 -7.11
N ALA A 89 -10.01 2.76 -6.38
CA ALA A 89 -10.51 1.80 -5.42
C ALA A 89 -11.12 2.56 -4.24
N GLU A 90 -12.46 2.57 -4.14
CA GLU A 90 -13.13 2.95 -2.90
C GLU A 90 -12.71 1.96 -1.83
N ILE A 91 -11.92 2.43 -0.86
CA ILE A 91 -11.68 1.70 0.39
C ILE A 91 -13.01 1.79 1.14
N SER A 92 -13.80 0.73 1.09
CA SER A 92 -14.89 0.56 2.05
C SER A 92 -14.25 0.13 3.37
N ASP A 93 -14.24 1.02 4.36
CA ASP A 93 -13.84 0.75 5.75
C ASP A 93 -14.86 -0.17 6.47
N ASP A 94 -15.42 -1.14 5.76
CA ASP A 94 -16.31 -2.15 6.34
C ASP A 94 -15.43 -3.30 6.86
N ASP A 95 -14.69 -3.00 7.92
CA ASP A 95 -14.46 -3.96 8.99
C ASP A 95 -15.83 -4.27 9.58
N ASP A 96 -16.51 -5.33 9.12
CA ASP A 96 -17.48 -6.08 9.92
C ASP A 96 -17.76 -7.47 9.29
N ASP A 97 -17.47 -8.46 10.12
CA ASP A 97 -18.07 -9.79 10.21
C ASP A 97 -17.71 -10.89 9.18
N ASP A 98 -16.69 -11.66 9.58
CA ASP A 98 -16.87 -13.10 9.75
C ASP A 98 -18.13 -13.35 10.61
N ASP A 99 -19.28 -13.63 10.01
CA ASP A 99 -20.36 -14.34 10.71
C ASP A 99 -20.92 -15.47 9.86
N ASP A 100 -20.35 -16.66 10.09
CA ASP A 100 -20.99 -17.96 9.88
C ASP A 100 -22.18 -18.08 10.87
N ASN A 101 -23.24 -17.29 10.70
CA ASN A 101 -24.51 -17.59 11.35
C ASN A 101 -25.74 -17.17 10.54
N ASP A 102 -26.49 -18.19 10.16
CA ASP A 102 -27.79 -18.12 9.53
C ASP A 102 -28.78 -17.43 10.51
N ASN A 103 -29.50 -16.43 10.00
CA ASN A 103 -30.78 -15.91 10.53
C ASN A 103 -30.79 -14.66 11.45
N ILE A 104 -30.39 -13.48 10.95
CA ILE A 104 -31.04 -12.19 11.32
C ILE A 104 -31.26 -11.32 10.07
N LYS A 105 -32.54 -11.04 9.76
CA LYS A 105 -32.96 -10.16 8.65
C LYS A 105 -32.83 -8.69 9.06
N ILE A 106 -31.83 -7.99 8.51
CA ILE A 106 -31.76 -6.52 8.55
C ILE A 106 -32.19 -5.96 7.16
N PRO A 107 -32.97 -4.87 7.08
CA PRO A 107 -33.66 -4.48 5.86
C PRO A 107 -32.69 -3.91 4.81
N LYS A 108 -32.72 -4.50 3.62
CA LYS A 108 -31.97 -4.05 2.44
C LYS A 108 -32.46 -2.66 1.99
N LYS A 109 -31.74 -1.61 2.34
CA LYS A 109 -31.75 -0.36 1.57
C LYS A 109 -30.39 -0.22 0.88
N ASP A 110 -30.43 -0.46 -0.43
CA ASP A 110 -29.46 -0.02 -1.44
C ASP A 110 -27.99 -0.46 -1.27
N VAL A 111 -27.78 -1.69 -0.80
CA VAL A 111 -26.54 -2.47 -0.98
C VAL A 111 -26.50 -3.03 -2.40
N GLN A 112 -26.27 -2.16 -3.38
CA GLN A 112 -26.18 -2.57 -4.79
C GLN A 112 -24.82 -2.26 -5.42
N GLN A 113 -23.77 -2.05 -4.61
CA GLN A 113 -22.38 -1.97 -5.10
C GLN A 113 -21.37 -2.84 -4.32
N VAL A 114 -21.76 -3.60 -3.30
CA VAL A 114 -20.85 -4.51 -2.56
C VAL A 114 -20.59 -5.85 -3.29
N LYS A 115 -20.98 -5.98 -4.56
CA LYS A 115 -20.87 -7.24 -5.31
C LYS A 115 -19.99 -7.10 -6.53
N GLN A 116 -18.67 -7.04 -6.36
CA GLN A 116 -17.69 -7.90 -7.05
C GLN A 116 -16.33 -7.75 -6.36
N ARG A 117 -15.94 -8.71 -5.51
CA ARG A 117 -14.51 -8.91 -5.20
C ARG A 117 -13.86 -9.40 -6.50
N LYS A 118 -13.50 -8.48 -7.40
CA LYS A 118 -12.87 -8.84 -8.68
C LYS A 118 -11.65 -9.71 -8.37
N PRO A 119 -11.49 -10.86 -9.05
CA PRO A 119 -10.31 -11.68 -8.87
C PRO A 119 -9.07 -10.86 -9.22
N VAL A 120 -7.99 -11.07 -8.45
CA VAL A 120 -6.69 -10.43 -8.69
C VAL A 120 -6.26 -10.75 -10.12
N SER A 121 -5.81 -9.75 -10.86
CA SER A 121 -5.39 -9.97 -12.25
C SER A 121 -4.13 -10.86 -12.28
N GLU A 122 -3.90 -11.54 -13.40
CA GLU A 122 -2.67 -12.33 -13.56
C GLU A 122 -1.42 -11.44 -13.47
N TRP A 123 -1.52 -10.19 -13.94
CA TRP A 123 -0.44 -9.21 -13.85
C TRP A 123 -0.12 -8.85 -12.40
N ASP A 124 -1.13 -8.56 -11.59
CA ASP A 124 -0.98 -8.27 -10.16
C ASP A 124 -0.34 -9.42 -9.41
N ARG A 125 -0.80 -10.64 -9.68
CA ARG A 125 -0.23 -11.84 -9.08
C ARG A 125 1.24 -11.98 -9.46
N ALA A 126 1.56 -11.83 -10.74
CA ALA A 126 2.93 -11.89 -11.23
C ALA A 126 3.79 -10.76 -10.66
N PHE A 127 3.23 -9.56 -10.48
CA PHE A 127 3.91 -8.42 -9.86
C PHE A 127 4.29 -8.73 -8.41
N ILE A 128 3.33 -9.17 -7.59
CA ILE A 128 3.59 -9.52 -6.18
C ILE A 128 4.56 -10.69 -6.05
N GLN A 129 4.47 -11.70 -6.92
CA GLN A 129 5.38 -12.85 -6.91
C GLN A 129 6.84 -12.51 -7.25
N ARG A 130 7.13 -11.34 -7.85
CA ARG A 130 8.51 -10.88 -8.07
C ARG A 130 9.21 -10.55 -6.75
N PHE A 131 8.44 -10.16 -5.74
CA PHE A 131 8.96 -9.79 -4.43
C PHE A 131 8.90 -10.99 -3.49
N SER A 132 10.04 -11.31 -2.88
CA SER A 132 10.10 -12.41 -1.92
C SER A 132 9.74 -11.93 -0.53
N ILE A 133 8.95 -12.73 0.18
CA ILE A 133 8.80 -12.57 1.64
C ILE A 133 10.13 -12.87 2.34
N ARG A 134 10.97 -13.74 1.75
CA ARG A 134 12.19 -14.25 2.39
C ARG A 134 13.28 -13.20 2.54
N ASP A 135 13.45 -12.34 1.54
CA ASP A 135 14.50 -11.31 1.49
C ASP A 135 14.05 -9.94 1.99
N GLY A 136 12.77 -9.80 2.35
CA GLY A 136 12.21 -8.55 2.86
C GLY A 136 11.59 -7.66 1.78
N SER A 137 11.82 -7.95 0.49
CA SER A 137 11.42 -7.06 -0.61
C SER A 137 9.91 -6.85 -0.70
N LEU A 138 9.09 -7.83 -0.33
CA LEU A 138 7.63 -7.63 -0.25
C LEU A 138 7.25 -6.66 0.87
N PHE A 139 7.94 -6.72 2.02
CA PHE A 139 7.70 -5.80 3.13
C PHE A 139 8.13 -4.37 2.77
N ASP A 140 9.20 -4.22 2.00
CA ASP A 140 9.65 -2.91 1.50
C ASP A 140 8.61 -2.31 0.53
N ILE A 141 8.01 -3.11 -0.34
CA ILE A 141 6.90 -2.68 -1.21
C ILE A 141 5.67 -2.28 -0.39
N ILE A 142 5.30 -3.07 0.63
CA ILE A 142 4.18 -2.74 1.54
C ILE A 142 4.47 -1.42 2.28
N ALA A 143 5.68 -1.25 2.81
CA ALA A 143 6.09 -0.06 3.53
C ALA A 143 6.07 1.18 2.64
N ALA A 144 6.56 1.06 1.39
CA ALA A 144 6.52 2.13 0.41
C ALA A 144 5.08 2.48 -0.01
N ALA A 145 4.23 1.48 -0.24
CA ALA A 145 2.81 1.69 -0.58
C ALA A 145 2.05 2.41 0.55
N ASN A 146 2.37 2.08 1.81
CA ASN A 146 1.82 2.75 2.99
C ASN A 146 2.37 4.18 3.14
N TYR A 147 3.69 4.37 2.99
CA TYR A 147 4.34 5.68 3.10
C TYR A 147 3.86 6.67 2.04
N LEU A 148 3.69 6.21 0.80
CA LEU A 148 3.19 7.01 -0.32
C LEU A 148 1.65 7.08 -0.36
N ASP A 149 0.97 6.37 0.54
CA ASP A 149 -0.49 6.25 0.60
C ASP A 149 -1.10 5.95 -0.78
N ILE A 150 -0.84 4.73 -1.26
CA ILE A 150 -1.34 4.19 -2.54
C ILE A 150 -2.33 3.04 -2.23
N PRO A 151 -3.63 3.32 -2.04
CA PRO A 151 -4.59 2.33 -1.57
C PRO A 151 -4.77 1.13 -2.49
N ILE A 152 -4.75 1.37 -3.81
CA ILE A 152 -4.91 0.30 -4.81
C ILE A 152 -3.78 -0.74 -4.71
N LEU A 153 -2.55 -0.29 -4.45
CA LEU A 153 -1.40 -1.18 -4.26
C LEU A 153 -1.53 -1.99 -2.96
N LEU A 154 -1.87 -1.34 -1.84
CA LEU A 154 -2.11 -2.04 -0.57
C LEU A 154 -3.22 -3.10 -0.69
N ASN A 155 -4.34 -2.74 -1.32
CA ASN A 155 -5.46 -3.67 -1.55
C ASN A 155 -5.05 -4.86 -2.44
N THR A 156 -4.30 -4.59 -3.52
CA THR A 156 -3.78 -5.64 -4.41
C THR A 156 -2.82 -6.59 -3.69
N ILE A 157 -1.96 -6.07 -2.81
CA ILE A 157 -1.09 -6.90 -1.97
C ILE A 157 -1.92 -7.77 -1.03
N CYS A 158 -2.87 -7.19 -0.28
CA CYS A 158 -3.74 -7.92 0.63
C CYS A 158 -4.50 -9.05 -0.08
N LYS A 159 -5.10 -8.74 -1.24
CA LYS A 159 -5.80 -9.75 -2.05
C LYS A 159 -4.86 -10.84 -2.58
N SER A 160 -3.63 -10.49 -2.94
CA SER A 160 -2.63 -11.44 -3.44
C SER A 160 -2.11 -12.37 -2.34
N VAL A 161 -1.91 -11.85 -1.13
CA VAL A 161 -1.48 -12.63 0.05
C VAL A 161 -2.50 -13.72 0.41
N ILE A 162 -3.80 -13.49 0.20
CA ILE A 162 -4.83 -14.52 0.38
C ILE A 162 -4.51 -15.76 -0.48
N TYR A 163 -4.04 -15.59 -1.71
CA TYR A 163 -3.66 -16.72 -2.58
C TYR A 163 -2.37 -17.43 -2.13
N LEU A 164 -1.47 -16.74 -1.44
CA LEU A 164 -0.27 -17.34 -0.86
C LEU A 164 -0.61 -18.26 0.32
N ILE A 165 -1.69 -17.94 1.04
CA ILE A 165 -2.15 -18.68 2.22
C ILE A 165 -3.15 -19.78 1.84
N LYS A 166 -3.97 -19.55 0.82
CA LYS A 166 -5.07 -20.46 0.45
C LYS A 166 -4.55 -21.83 0.05
N GLY A 167 -5.00 -22.86 0.77
CA GLY A 167 -4.63 -24.25 0.51
C GLY A 167 -3.26 -24.66 1.08
N LYS A 168 -2.57 -23.76 1.80
CA LYS A 168 -1.36 -24.08 2.55
C LYS A 168 -1.70 -24.53 3.96
N THR A 169 -0.93 -25.47 4.48
CA THR A 169 -1.01 -25.91 5.88
C THR A 169 -0.43 -24.85 6.82
N SER A 170 -0.80 -24.90 8.10
CA SER A 170 -0.24 -23.99 9.12
C SER A 170 1.30 -24.03 9.16
N ALA A 171 1.90 -25.20 8.97
CA ALA A 171 3.35 -25.36 8.92
C ALA A 171 3.98 -24.67 7.69
N GLU A 172 3.40 -24.84 6.50
CA GLU A 172 3.86 -24.15 5.28
C GLU A 172 3.71 -22.63 5.42
N ILE A 173 2.62 -22.13 6.01
CA ILE A 173 2.40 -20.69 6.23
C ILE A 173 3.47 -20.15 7.20
N LYS A 174 3.76 -20.84 8.30
CA LYS A 174 4.82 -20.46 9.24
C LYS A 174 6.19 -20.36 8.55
N GLU A 175 6.49 -21.29 7.64
CA GLU A 175 7.73 -21.28 6.87
C GLU A 175 7.77 -20.12 5.85
N ILE A 176 6.68 -19.90 5.11
CA ILE A 176 6.55 -18.83 4.12
C ILE A 176 6.73 -17.45 4.77
N PHE A 177 6.08 -17.23 5.91
CA PHE A 177 6.09 -15.94 6.61
C PHE A 177 7.18 -15.82 7.69
N LYS A 178 8.03 -16.86 7.86
CA LYS A 178 9.03 -16.93 8.92
C LYS A 178 8.48 -16.54 10.30
N ILE A 179 7.25 -16.97 10.60
CA ILE A 179 6.61 -16.66 11.88
C ILE A 179 7.37 -17.47 12.93
N ALA A 180 8.21 -16.78 13.70
CA ALA A 180 8.87 -17.38 14.85
C ALA A 180 7.80 -17.84 15.83
N GLU A 181 7.89 -19.09 16.28
CA GLU A 181 6.99 -19.62 17.28
C GLU A 181 7.29 -18.95 18.61
N VAL A 182 6.57 -17.86 18.92
CA VAL A 182 6.60 -17.22 20.24
C VAL A 182 5.78 -18.09 21.19
N LEU A 183 6.32 -19.25 21.54
CA LEU A 183 5.87 -20.00 22.71
C LEU A 183 6.75 -19.56 23.87
N ASN A 184 6.25 -18.55 24.59
CA ASN A 184 6.76 -18.24 25.92
C ASN A 184 6.44 -19.44 26.83
N GLU A 185 7.47 -20.21 27.13
CA GLU A 185 7.52 -21.07 28.31
C GLU A 185 7.30 -20.20 29.55
N THR A 186 6.06 -20.02 29.99
CA THR A 186 5.78 -19.57 31.36
C THR A 186 4.90 -20.58 32.08
N THR A 187 5.62 -21.40 32.85
CA THR A 187 5.22 -22.03 34.12
C THR A 187 4.21 -23.18 34.08
N THR A 188 4.65 -24.37 33.64
CA THR A 188 4.38 -25.60 34.39
C THR A 188 5.55 -25.85 35.36
N SER A 189 5.50 -25.22 36.53
CA SER A 189 6.16 -25.75 37.72
C SER A 189 5.08 -26.06 38.73
N SER A 190 4.52 -27.27 38.59
CA SER A 190 3.95 -27.98 39.72
C SER A 190 5.09 -28.67 40.44
N THR A 191 5.43 -28.17 41.63
CA THR A 191 5.67 -28.94 42.87
C THR A 191 5.81 -27.97 44.03
#